data_AF-A0AAU4LHD2-F1
#
_entry.id   AF-A0AAU4LHD2-F1
#
_cell.length_a   1.000
_cell.length_b   1.000
_cell.length_c   1.000
_cell.angle_alpha   90.00
_cell.angle_beta   90.00
_cell.angle_gamma   90.00
#
_symmetry.space_group_name_H-M   'P 1'
#
loop_
_entity.id
_entity.type
_entity.pdbx_description
1 polymer ?
#
loop_
_entity_poly.entity_id
_entity_poly.type
_entity_poly.pdbx_seq_one_letter_code
_entity_poly.pdbx_strand_id
1 'polypeptide(L)' 'MTTTKKNVQDAAEMARRARFGSLPDRIRLEDTIQELPATAPDPAKDTYNSDEWLTRNAL' A
#
# COMPACT_ATOMS: atom_id res chain seq x y z
N MET A 1 4.17 48.78 -9.03
CA MET A 1 4.46 47.38 -9.42
C MET A 1 4.66 46.41 -8.25
N THR A 2 4.60 46.84 -6.99
CA THR A 2 4.86 45.98 -5.81
C THR A 2 3.62 45.21 -5.32
N THR A 3 2.42 45.78 -5.48
CA THR A 3 1.15 45.20 -5.03
C THR A 3 0.81 43.88 -5.73
N THR A 4 1.06 43.78 -7.03
CA THR A 4 0.76 42.56 -7.81
C THR A 4 1.61 41.37 -7.36
N LYS A 5 2.90 41.59 -7.07
CA LYS A 5 3.79 40.54 -6.57
C LYS A 5 3.37 40.04 -5.20
N LYS A 6 2.95 40.95 -4.32
CA LYS A 6 2.43 40.62 -2.98
C LYS A 6 1.17 39.73 -3.08
N ASN A 7 0.21 40.09 -3.94
CA ASN A 7 -1.00 39.29 -4.14
C ASN A 7 -0.70 37.87 -4.68
N VAL A 8 0.28 37.72 -5.58
CA VAL A 8 0.70 36.40 -6.08
C VAL A 8 1.35 35.56 -4.97
N GLN A 9 2.16 36.19 -4.11
CA GLN A 9 2.78 35.52 -2.96
C GLN A 9 1.73 35.10 -1.92
N ASP A 10 0.75 35.95 -1.64
CA ASP A 10 -0.33 35.66 -0.70
C ASP A 10 -1.21 34.50 -1.20
N ALA A 11 -1.52 34.47 -2.51
CA ALA A 11 -2.25 33.36 -3.13
C ALA A 11 -1.45 32.04 -3.08
N ALA A 12 -0.14 32.08 -3.30
CA ALA A 12 0.72 30.91 -3.21
C ALA A 12 0.85 30.38 -1.76
N GLU A 13 0.91 31.28 -0.77
CA GLU A 13 0.91 30.92 0.65
C GLU A 13 -0.43 30.30 1.07
N MET A 14 -1.55 30.88 0.63
CA MET A 14 -2.89 30.30 0.85
C MET A 14 -3.00 28.89 0.27
N ALA A 15 -2.52 28.68 -0.97
CA ALA A 15 -2.53 27.37 -1.60
C ALA A 15 -1.67 26.34 -0.85
N ARG A 16 -0.51 26.75 -0.32
CA ARG A 16 0.32 25.87 0.52
C ARG A 16 -0.35 25.52 1.83
N ARG A 17 -0.93 26.49 2.54
CA ARG A 17 -1.66 26.25 3.79
C ARG A 17 -2.90 25.39 3.60
N ALA A 18 -3.63 25.55 2.50
CA ALA A 18 -4.76 24.68 2.20
C ALA A 18 -4.36 23.21 2.01
N ARG A 19 -3.14 22.94 1.51
CA ARG A 19 -2.63 21.58 1.24
C ARG A 19 -1.88 20.96 2.42
N PHE A 20 -1.11 21.77 3.15
CA PHE A 20 -0.14 21.31 4.14
C PHE A 20 -0.26 22.05 5.49
N GLY A 21 -1.32 22.83 5.69
CA GLY A 21 -1.52 23.64 6.90
C GLY A 21 -2.07 22.85 8.08
N SER A 22 -2.50 21.61 7.87
CA SER A 22 -2.92 20.69 8.93
C SER A 22 -2.00 19.49 9.00
N LEU A 23 -1.70 19.07 10.22
CA LEU A 23 -1.04 17.79 10.44
C LEU A 23 -2.00 16.65 10.05
N PRO A 24 -1.54 15.62 9.31
CA PRO A 24 -2.34 14.42 9.09
C PRO A 24 -2.67 13.73 10.42
N ASP A 25 -3.70 12.89 10.39
CA ASP A 25 -4.05 12.07 11.55
C ASP A 25 -2.89 11.16 11.96
N ARG A 26 -2.85 10.83 13.26
CA ARG A 26 -1.84 9.93 13.79
C ARG A 26 -2.05 8.54 13.20
N ILE A 27 -1.00 8.00 12.57
CA ILE A 27 -0.99 6.63 12.04
C ILE A 27 -0.87 5.66 13.22
N ARG A 28 -1.72 4.63 13.25
CA ARG A 28 -1.63 3.56 14.26
C ARG A 28 -0.49 2.62 13.86
N LEU A 29 0.14 1.96 14.83
CA LEU A 29 1.30 1.10 14.55
C LEU A 29 0.94 -0.06 13.62
N GLU A 30 -0.24 -0.64 13.82
CA GLU A 30 -0.83 -1.70 13.00
C GLU A 30 -0.97 -1.33 11.52
N ASP A 31 -1.22 -0.05 11.21
CA ASP A 31 -1.33 0.43 9.82
C ASP A 31 0.05 0.60 9.16
N THR A 32 1.14 0.50 9.93
CA THR A 32 2.53 0.63 9.44
C THR A 32 3.17 -0.71 9.11
N ILE A 33 2.51 -1.83 9.42
CA ILE A 33 3.04 -3.17 9.19
C ILE A 33 2.22 -3.91 8.12
N GLN A 34 2.90 -4.75 7.35
CA GLN A 34 2.26 -5.68 6.42
C GLN A 34 2.75 -7.09 6.74
N GLU A 35 1.82 -8.00 6.96
CA GLU A 35 2.12 -9.43 7.12
C GLU A 35 2.18 -10.09 5.74
N LEU A 36 3.33 -10.64 5.42
CA LEU A 36 3.56 -11.43 4.21
C LEU A 36 4.14 -12.79 4.59
N PRO A 37 3.78 -13.87 3.89
CA PRO A 37 4.39 -15.16 4.14
C PRO A 37 5.89 -15.09 3.84
N ALA A 38 6.70 -15.71 4.69
CA ALA A 38 8.17 -15.72 4.54
C ALA A 38 8.65 -16.42 3.25
N THR A 39 7.80 -17.24 2.64
CA THR A 39 8.07 -17.92 1.37
C THR A 39 6.77 -17.99 0.57
N ALA A 40 6.89 -17.99 -0.77
CA ALA A 40 5.73 -18.22 -1.63
C ALA A 40 5.05 -19.55 -1.24
N PRO A 41 3.70 -19.60 -1.20
CA PRO A 41 2.99 -20.86 -0.99
C PRO A 41 3.43 -21.89 -2.03
N ASP A 42 3.73 -23.11 -1.58
CA ASP A 42 4.12 -24.21 -2.48
C ASP A 42 2.89 -24.66 -3.29
N PRO A 43 2.86 -24.49 -4.62
CA PRO A 43 1.71 -24.87 -5.43
C PRO A 43 1.46 -26.39 -5.40
N ALA A 44 2.47 -27.21 -5.13
CA ALA A 44 2.32 -28.65 -5.07
C ALA A 44 1.63 -29.12 -3.77
N LYS A 45 1.67 -28.32 -2.69
CA LYS A 45 1.05 -28.68 -1.40
C LYS A 45 -0.46 -28.84 -1.50
N ASP A 46 -1.11 -27.99 -2.30
CA ASP A 46 -2.58 -27.95 -2.40
C ASP A 46 -3.11 -28.69 -3.65
N THR A 47 -2.22 -29.28 -4.47
CA THR A 47 -2.59 -29.94 -5.74
C THR A 47 -2.65 -31.47 -5.60
N TYR A 48 -2.68 -32.02 -4.38
CA TYR A 48 -2.75 -33.47 -4.20
C TYR A 48 -4.07 -34.04 -4.76
N ASN A 49 -3.96 -35.00 -5.67
CA ASN A 49 -5.07 -35.75 -6.25
C ASN A 49 -4.86 -37.25 -6.02
N SER A 50 -5.76 -37.87 -5.24
CA SER A 50 -5.70 -39.29 -4.91
C SER A 50 -5.84 -40.20 -6.13
N ASP A 51 -6.68 -39.82 -7.10
CA ASP A 51 -7.02 -40.66 -8.25
C ASP A 51 -5.85 -40.73 -9.24
N GLU A 52 -5.15 -39.61 -9.46
CA GLU A 52 -3.93 -39.57 -10.26
C GLU A 52 -2.83 -40.42 -9.61
N TRP A 53 -2.67 -40.32 -8.29
CA TRP A 53 -1.67 -41.08 -7.55
C TRP A 53 -1.92 -42.59 -7.65
N LEU A 54 -3.18 -43.02 -7.47
CA LEU A 54 -3.57 -44.43 -7.59
C LEU A 54 -3.34 -44.95 -9.02
N THR A 55 -3.68 -44.17 -10.04
CA THR A 55 -3.47 -44.56 -11.44
C THR A 55 -1.99 -44.78 -11.77
N ARG A 56 -1.08 -43.98 -11.20
CA ARG A 56 0.36 -44.09 -11.46
C ARG A 56 1.08 -45.18 -10.65
N ASN A 57 0.58 -45.54 -9.47
CA ASN A 57 1.35 -46.34 -8.49
C ASN A 57 0.66 -47.64 -8.03
N ALA A 58 -0.61 -47.86 -8.36
CA ALA A 58 -1.38 -49.02 -7.87
C ALA A 58 -1.83 -50.00 -8.98
N LEU A 59 -1.36 -49.81 -10.22
CA LEU A 59 -1.55 -50.74 -11.35
C LEU A 59 -0.27 -51.51 -11.66
#